data_AF-A0A940C0S2-F1
#
_entry.id   AF-A0A940C0S2-F1
#
_cell.length_a   1.000
_cell.length_b   1.000
_cell.length_c   1.000
_cell.angle_alpha   90.00
_cell.angle_beta   90.00
_cell.angle_gamma   90.00
#
_symmetry.space_group_name_H-M   'P 1'
#
loop_
_entity.id
_entity.type
_entity.pdbx_description
1 polymer ?
#
loop_
_entity_poly.entity_id
_entity_poly.type
_entity_poly.pdbx_seq_one_letter_code
_entity_poly.pdbx_strand_id
1 'polypeptide(L)'
;MTLDWFKNPDHVTYVEKEKFVDNFAKETGIPQLRREIEEFEARPIPEGKLIRGTKRTALRLLIPNLMFNGDMEMGDNVWIYLGEYYPAYCIYEDQK
;
A
#
# COMPACT_ATOMS: atom_id res chain seq x y z
N MET A 1 -1.28 -8.75 -11.64
CA MET A 1 -1.18 -8.73 -10.15
C MET A 1 -1.42 -10.13 -9.56
N THR A 2 -0.34 -10.83 -9.23
CA THR A 2 -0.32 -12.15 -8.57
C THR A 2 0.51 -12.08 -7.30
N LEU A 3 0.36 -13.05 -6.39
CA LEU A 3 1.15 -13.11 -5.15
C LEU A 3 2.66 -13.20 -5.44
N ASP A 4 3.08 -13.94 -6.47
CA ASP A 4 4.50 -14.04 -6.88
C ASP A 4 5.11 -12.69 -7.28
N TRP A 5 4.30 -11.78 -7.86
CA TRP A 5 4.78 -10.45 -8.21
C TRP A 5 5.17 -9.64 -6.97
N PHE A 6 4.40 -9.75 -5.89
CA PHE A 6 4.70 -9.09 -4.61
C PHE A 6 5.87 -9.76 -3.88
N LYS A 7 6.07 -11.07 -4.04
CA LYS A 7 7.23 -11.77 -3.47
C LYS A 7 8.56 -11.37 -4.12
N ASN A 8 8.54 -10.73 -5.29
CA ASN A 8 9.75 -10.26 -5.94
C ASN A 8 10.26 -8.96 -5.29
N PRO A 9 11.45 -8.95 -4.64
CA PRO A 9 11.99 -7.74 -4.02
C PRO A 9 12.27 -6.61 -5.02
N ASP A 10 12.51 -6.89 -6.30
CA ASP A 10 12.69 -5.84 -7.32
C ASP A 10 11.41 -5.03 -7.58
N HIS A 11 10.25 -5.56 -7.17
CA HIS A 11 8.95 -4.94 -7.37
C HIS A 11 8.42 -4.23 -6.11
N VAL A 12 9.17 -4.28 -5.01
CA VAL A 12 8.69 -3.86 -3.69
C VAL A 12 9.67 -2.92 -3.00
N THR A 13 9.14 -1.85 -2.44
CA THR A 13 9.88 -0.92 -1.60
C THR A 13 9.26 -0.87 -0.21
N TYR A 14 10.08 -1.08 0.82
CA TYR A 14 9.64 -0.96 2.21
C TYR A 14 9.81 0.47 2.70
N VAL A 15 8.75 1.07 3.22
CA VAL A 15 8.73 2.47 3.62
C VAL A 15 8.09 2.66 4.99
N GLU A 16 8.70 3.54 5.79
CA GLU A 16 8.20 3.90 7.10
C GLU A 16 7.00 4.86 6.96
N LYS A 17 5.87 4.48 7.58
CA LYS A 17 4.59 5.22 7.50
C LYS A 17 4.76 6.71 7.79
N GLU A 18 5.48 7.06 8.86
CA GLU A 18 5.65 8.44 9.31
C GLU A 18 6.44 9.32 8.33
N LYS A 19 7.44 8.76 7.64
CA LYS A 19 8.32 9.53 6.75
C LYS A 19 7.85 9.56 5.30
N PHE A 20 7.11 8.55 4.88
CA PHE A 20 6.73 8.38 3.48
C PHE A 20 5.36 8.96 3.15
N VAL A 21 4.34 8.67 3.96
CA VAL A 21 2.93 8.85 3.58
C VAL A 21 2.60 10.31 3.26
N ASP A 22 3.08 11.28 4.05
CA ASP A 22 2.74 12.69 3.84
C ASP A 22 3.40 13.29 2.59
N ASN A 23 4.61 12.84 2.24
CA ASN A 23 5.27 13.25 1.00
C ASN A 23 4.58 12.61 -0.21
N PHE A 24 4.27 11.32 -0.11
CA PHE A 24 3.60 10.58 -1.17
C PHE A 24 2.17 11.08 -1.43
N ALA A 25 1.44 11.48 -0.38
CA ALA A 25 0.14 12.13 -0.46
C ALA A 25 0.18 13.42 -1.30
N LYS A 26 1.20 14.26 -1.10
CA LYS A 26 1.39 15.51 -1.86
C LYS A 26 1.76 15.25 -3.32
N GLU A 27 2.62 14.26 -3.55
CA GLU A 27 3.05 13.89 -4.91
C GLU A 27 1.87 13.37 -5.73
N THR A 28 1.15 12.39 -5.20
CA THR A 28 -0.03 11.76 -5.83
C THR A 28 -1.28 12.66 -5.85
N GLY A 29 -1.30 13.73 -5.05
CA GLY A 29 -2.45 14.61 -4.94
C GLY A 29 -3.63 13.97 -4.19
N ILE A 30 -3.32 13.11 -3.20
CA ILE A 30 -4.26 12.43 -2.31
C ILE A 30 -4.03 12.94 -0.87
N PRO A 31 -4.55 14.13 -0.51
CA PRO A 31 -4.28 14.73 0.80
C PRO A 31 -4.79 13.89 1.98
N GLN A 32 -5.81 13.05 1.76
CA GLN A 32 -6.41 12.17 2.77
C GLN A 32 -5.74 10.78 2.84
N LEU A 33 -4.61 10.55 2.16
CA LEU A 33 -4.01 9.22 2.04
C LEU A 33 -3.71 8.58 3.41
N ARG A 34 -3.15 9.35 4.35
CA ARG A 34 -2.84 8.88 5.71
C ARG A 34 -4.08 8.32 6.41
N ARG A 35 -5.15 9.11 6.43
CA ARG A 35 -6.43 8.71 7.02
C ARG A 35 -7.00 7.46 6.34
N GLU A 36 -6.89 7.37 5.01
CA GLU A 36 -7.38 6.21 4.27
C GLU A 36 -6.59 4.93 4.58
N ILE A 37 -5.27 5.04 4.80
CA ILE A 37 -4.43 3.93 5.26
C ILE A 37 -4.85 3.50 6.66
N GLU A 38 -4.99 4.43 7.60
CA GLU A 38 -5.39 4.14 8.99
C GLU A 38 -6.79 3.51 9.05
N GLU A 39 -7.76 4.02 8.28
CA GLU A 39 -9.10 3.42 8.19
C GLU A 39 -9.06 2.01 7.59
N PHE A 40 -8.22 1.79 6.57
CA PHE A 40 -8.07 0.48 5.94
C PHE A 40 -7.33 -0.51 6.84
N GLU A 41 -6.35 -0.05 7.61
CA GLU A 41 -5.64 -0.85 8.61
C GLU A 41 -6.57 -1.28 9.75
N ALA A 42 -7.43 -0.38 10.23
CA ALA A 42 -8.41 -0.69 11.26
C ALA A 42 -9.53 -1.62 10.76
N ARG A 43 -9.86 -1.57 9.47
CA ARG A 43 -10.92 -2.37 8.83
C ARG A 43 -10.48 -2.83 7.44
N PRO A 44 -9.59 -3.83 7.37
CA PRO A 44 -9.07 -4.28 6.09
C PRO A 44 -10.14 -5.04 5.31
N ILE A 45 -10.14 -4.86 3.99
CA ILE A 45 -11.04 -5.55 3.07
C ILE A 45 -10.23 -6.43 2.10
N PRO A 46 -10.62 -7.69 1.85
CA PRO A 46 -9.85 -8.61 1.01
C PRO A 46 -9.62 -8.13 -0.43
N GLU A 47 -10.57 -7.39 -0.99
CA GLU A 47 -10.48 -6.85 -2.35
C GLU A 47 -9.55 -5.62 -2.46
N GLY A 48 -9.10 -5.08 -1.32
CA GLY A 48 -8.38 -3.82 -1.25
C GLY A 48 -9.28 -2.60 -1.49
N LYS A 49 -8.73 -1.41 -1.26
CA LYS A 49 -9.43 -0.12 -1.38
C LYS A 49 -8.80 0.72 -2.48
N LEU A 50 -9.58 1.09 -3.50
CA LEU A 50 -9.12 2.00 -4.55
C LEU A 50 -9.28 3.46 -4.11
N ILE A 51 -8.19 4.22 -4.13
CA ILE A 51 -8.17 5.65 -3.81
C ILE A 51 -7.82 6.42 -5.08
N ARG A 52 -8.60 7.45 -5.37
CA ARG A 52 -8.38 8.35 -6.51
C ARG A 52 -7.89 9.71 -6.02
N GLY A 53 -6.75 10.12 -6.54
CA GLY A 53 -6.19 11.44 -6.33
C GLY A 53 -6.73 12.46 -7.31
N THR A 54 -6.41 13.72 -7.02
CA THR A 54 -6.83 14.89 -7.82
C THR A 54 -6.05 15.02 -9.13
N LYS A 55 -4.86 14.40 -9.24
CA LYS A 55 -3.95 14.50 -10.41
C LYS A 55 -4.10 13.36 -11.44
N ARG A 56 -5.27 12.70 -11.52
CA ARG A 56 -5.50 11.46 -12.29
C ARG A 56 -4.68 10.25 -11.82
N THR A 57 -3.98 10.36 -10.69
CA THR A 57 -3.36 9.21 -10.02
C THR A 57 -4.42 8.40 -9.29
N ALA A 58 -4.39 7.08 -9.46
CA ALA A 58 -5.17 6.17 -8.64
C ALA A 58 -4.20 5.15 -8.04
N LEU A 59 -4.43 4.80 -6.78
CA LEU A 59 -3.68 3.75 -6.10
C LEU A 59 -4.65 2.81 -5.39
N ARG A 60 -4.21 1.59 -5.15
CA ARG A 60 -4.95 0.60 -4.37
C ARG A 60 -4.21 0.32 -3.08
N LEU A 61 -4.92 0.46 -1.96
CA LEU A 61 -4.50 -0.11 -0.69
C LEU A 61 -4.89 -1.58 -0.68
N LEU A 62 -3.98 -2.46 -0.28
CA LEU A 62 -4.27 -3.88 -0.12
C LEU A 62 -3.39 -4.50 0.96
N ILE A 63 -3.79 -5.67 1.45
CA ILE A 63 -2.99 -6.51 2.34
C ILE A 63 -2.76 -7.82 1.56
N PRO A 64 -1.54 -8.12 1.08
CA PRO A 64 -1.28 -9.27 0.23
C PRO A 64 -1.74 -10.61 0.84
N ASN A 65 -1.50 -10.84 2.13
CA ASN A 65 -1.90 -12.08 2.80
C ASN A 65 -3.43 -12.21 2.85
N LEU A 66 -4.15 -11.10 3.06
CA LEU A 66 -5.61 -11.08 3.06
C LEU A 66 -6.21 -11.27 1.66
N MET A 67 -5.60 -10.66 0.64
CA MET A 67 -6.11 -10.68 -0.73
C MET A 67 -5.87 -12.01 -1.44
N PHE A 68 -4.69 -12.62 -1.23
CA PHE A 68 -4.28 -13.84 -1.91
C PHE A 68 -4.35 -15.08 -1.02
N ASN A 69 -4.78 -14.92 0.24
CA ASN A 69 -4.82 -15.98 1.24
C ASN A 69 -3.47 -16.71 1.35
N GLY A 70 -2.39 -15.93 1.31
CA GLY A 70 -1.01 -16.38 1.27
C GLY A 70 -0.26 -16.09 2.57
N ASP A 71 0.95 -16.63 2.67
CA ASP A 71 1.87 -16.44 3.79
C ASP A 71 3.14 -15.76 3.26
N MET A 72 3.10 -14.43 3.25
CA MET A 72 4.19 -13.58 2.80
C MET A 72 4.69 -12.72 3.97
N GLU A 73 6.01 -12.60 4.11
CA GLU A 73 6.64 -11.71 5.09
C GLU A 73 6.23 -10.26 4.82
N MET A 74 5.83 -9.54 5.87
CA MET A 74 5.23 -8.19 5.79
C MET A 74 3.91 -8.13 4.97
N GLY A 75 3.36 -9.28 4.59
CA GLY A 75 2.13 -9.39 3.81
C GLY A 75 0.85 -9.09 4.60
N ASP A 76 0.94 -8.96 5.92
CA ASP A 76 -0.13 -8.52 6.83
C ASP A 76 -0.19 -6.99 7.00
N ASN A 77 0.84 -6.27 6.53
CA ASN A 77 0.85 -4.80 6.54
C ASN A 77 -0.03 -4.23 5.43
N VAL A 78 -0.24 -2.91 5.45
CA VAL A 78 -0.88 -2.18 4.35
C VAL A 78 0.13 -1.90 3.24
N TRP A 79 -0.26 -2.19 2.01
CA TRP A 79 0.55 -1.96 0.81
C TRP A 79 -0.14 -0.97 -0.11
N ILE A 80 0.64 -0.07 -0.71
CA ILE A 80 0.21 0.79 -1.80
C ILE A 80 0.62 0.18 -3.13
N TYR A 81 -0.34 0.01 -4.03
CA TYR A 81 -0.12 -0.46 -5.39
C TYR A 81 -0.63 0.56 -6.42
N LEU A 82 0.25 0.98 -7.33
CA LEU A 82 -0.07 1.96 -8.39
C LEU A 82 -0.17 1.34 -9.79
N GLY A 83 0.02 0.01 -9.90
CA GLY A 83 0.13 -0.71 -11.17
C GLY A 83 1.51 -1.35 -11.36
N GLU A 84 1.64 -2.23 -12.36
CA GLU A 84 2.83 -3.06 -12.58
C GLU A 84 4.06 -2.28 -13.08
N TYR A 85 3.89 -1.00 -13.43
CA TYR A 85 4.97 -0.10 -13.87
C TYR A 85 5.68 0.63 -12.72
N TYR A 86 5.12 0.56 -11.51
CA TYR A 86 5.67 1.20 -10.31
C TYR A 86 5.89 0.12 -9.24
N PRO A 87 6.89 0.29 -8.35
CA PRO A 87 7.02 -0.60 -7.22
C PRO A 87 5.79 -0.51 -6.32
N ALA A 88 5.44 -1.62 -5.67
CA ALA A 88 4.51 -1.59 -4.55
C ALA A 88 5.24 -1.12 -3.29
N TYR A 89 4.57 -0.31 -2.50
CA TYR A 89 5.13 0.23 -1.26
C TYR A 89 4.54 -0.51 -0.07
N CYS A 90 5.35 -1.30 0.63
CA CYS A 90 4.97 -1.90 1.90
C CYS A 90 5.13 -0.85 3.01
N ILE A 91 4.02 -0.47 3.63
CA ILE A 91 4.02 0.51 4.72
C ILE A 91 4.17 -0.23 6.03
N TYR A 92 5.26 0.04 6.74
CA TYR A 92 5.47 -0.48 8.09
C TYR A 92 5.48 0.66 9.12
N GLU A 93 5.07 0.32 10.33
CA GLU A 93 5.24 1.15 11.52
C GLU A 93 6.49 0.65 12.26
N ASP A 94 7.45 1.55 12.49
CA ASP A 94 8.59 1.25 13.36
C ASP A 94 8.06 1.24 14.80
N GLN A 95 7.87 0.05 15.37
CA GLN A 95 7.54 -0.07 16.80
C GLN A 95 8.81 0.23 17.60
N LYS A 96 8.99 1.51 17.93
CA LYS A 96 10.00 1.97 18.89
C LYS A 96 9.62 1.64 20.33
#